data_AF-A0A329RDE5-F1
#
_entry.id   AF-A0A329RDE5-F1
#
_cell.length_a   1.000
_cell.length_b   1.000
_cell.length_c   1.000
_cell.angle_alpha   90.00
_cell.angle_beta   90.00
_cell.angle_gamma   90.00
#
_symmetry.space_group_name_H-M   'P 1'
#
loop_
_entity.id
_entity.type
_entity.pdbx_description
1 polymer ?
#
loop_
_entity_poly.entity_id
_entity_poly.type
_entity_poly.pdbx_seq_one_letter_code
_entity_poly.pdbx_strand_id
1 'polypeptide(L)'
;MIEWRKATKRTKVMSAEVWGDLISSLCDAAQCFDPQMRYLYFLTGLRNKEWKSALATIVVSSIPYAVSVLLNKNMHLPVEDDAEFEVDTPKKATTESAAMQQMLAMMQQTQNLLVEQLQQ
;
A
#
# COMPACT_ATOMS: atom_id res chain seq x y z
N MET A 1 21.03 3.69 -3.13
CA MET A 1 19.67 3.42 -3.62
C MET A 1 18.89 2.69 -2.55
N ILE A 2 17.76 3.26 -2.11
CA ILE A 2 16.86 2.69 -1.09
C ILE A 2 15.42 2.89 -1.57
N GLU A 3 15.13 2.50 -2.81
CA GLU A 3 13.79 2.69 -3.40
C GLU A 3 12.82 1.59 -2.97
N TRP A 4 13.32 0.39 -2.67
CA TRP A 4 12.49 -0.73 -2.23
C TRP A 4 11.83 -0.50 -0.85
N ARG A 5 12.46 0.26 0.07
CA ARG A 5 11.93 0.41 1.45
C ARG A 5 10.53 1.02 1.51
N LYS A 6 10.17 1.91 0.57
CA LYS A 6 8.84 2.54 0.54
C LYS A 6 7.84 1.76 -0.32
N ALA A 7 8.34 0.96 -1.25
CA ALA A 7 7.53 0.27 -2.24
C ALA A 7 7.16 -1.16 -1.80
N THR A 8 8.03 -1.83 -1.05
CA THR A 8 7.81 -3.22 -0.66
C THR A 8 6.77 -3.29 0.46
N LYS A 9 5.53 -3.59 0.08
CA LYS A 9 4.43 -3.91 0.99
C LYS A 9 4.06 -5.37 0.79
N ARG A 10 3.72 -6.09 1.87
CA ARG A 10 3.19 -7.46 1.79
C ARG A 10 1.96 -7.48 0.87
N THR A 11 1.84 -8.47 -0.01
CA THR A 11 0.64 -8.72 -0.83
C THR A 11 -0.29 -9.71 -0.12
N LYS A 12 -1.57 -9.70 -0.48
CA LYS A 12 -2.64 -10.51 0.14
C LYS A 12 -2.20 -11.99 0.30
N VAL A 13 -1.88 -12.63 -0.81
CA VAL A 13 -1.44 -14.03 -0.88
C VAL A 13 -0.08 -14.40 -0.23
N MET A 14 0.71 -13.46 0.28
CA MET A 14 2.03 -13.78 0.87
C MET A 14 1.92 -14.22 2.34
N SER A 15 2.39 -15.42 2.67
CA SER A 15 2.49 -15.88 4.06
C SER A 15 3.54 -15.11 4.87
N ALA A 16 3.52 -15.27 6.20
CA ALA A 16 4.47 -14.63 7.11
C ALA A 16 5.93 -15.04 6.81
N GLU A 17 6.13 -16.30 6.46
CA GLU A 17 7.43 -16.88 6.11
C GLU A 17 7.96 -16.27 4.80
N VAL A 18 7.14 -16.28 3.74
CA VAL A 18 7.51 -15.70 2.44
C VAL A 18 7.81 -14.22 2.56
N TRP A 19 7.05 -13.49 3.39
CA TRP A 19 7.32 -12.09 3.68
C TRP A 19 8.64 -11.89 4.43
N GLY A 20 8.93 -12.72 5.43
CA GLY A 20 10.18 -12.71 6.18
C GLY A 20 11.41 -12.97 5.31
N ASP A 21 11.32 -13.95 4.40
CA ASP A 21 12.37 -14.32 3.46
C ASP A 21 12.63 -13.21 2.43
N LEU A 22 11.56 -12.59 1.91
CA LEU A 22 11.66 -11.47 0.99
C LEU A 22 12.38 -10.28 1.64
N ILE A 23 12.00 -9.90 2.86
CA ILE A 23 12.66 -8.80 3.57
C ILE A 23 14.11 -9.15 3.89
N SER A 24 14.40 -10.37 4.30
CA SER A 24 15.76 -10.82 4.57
C SER A 24 16.63 -10.72 3.32
N SER A 25 16.15 -11.21 2.19
CA SER A 25 16.82 -11.15 0.89
C SER A 25 17.06 -9.71 0.41
N LEU A 26 16.07 -8.82 0.58
CA LEU A 26 16.21 -7.40 0.25
C LEU A 26 17.22 -6.68 1.16
N CYS A 27 17.27 -7.04 2.44
CA CYS A 27 18.26 -6.51 3.37
C CYS A 27 19.66 -7.00 3.05
N ASP A 28 19.83 -8.27 2.67
CA ASP A 28 21.11 -8.85 2.26
C ASP A 28 21.63 -8.17 0.98
N ALA A 29 20.78 -8.00 -0.03
CA ALA A 29 21.12 -7.29 -1.27
C ALA A 29 21.49 -5.81 -1.02
N ALA A 30 20.87 -5.18 -0.01
CA ALA A 30 21.17 -3.82 0.40
C ALA A 30 22.33 -3.72 1.40
N GLN A 31 23.00 -4.83 1.74
CA GLN A 31 24.05 -4.91 2.76
C GLN A 31 23.62 -4.31 4.12
N CYS A 32 22.33 -4.39 4.44
CA CYS A 32 21.77 -3.92 5.70
C CYS A 32 21.78 -5.08 6.69
N PHE A 33 22.78 -5.16 7.57
CA PHE A 33 22.94 -6.29 8.51
C PHE A 33 22.45 -6.01 9.93
N ASP A 34 22.05 -4.78 10.23
CA ASP A 34 21.55 -4.41 11.55
C ASP A 34 20.19 -5.11 11.84
N PRO A 35 20.11 -5.95 12.90
CA PRO A 35 18.90 -6.74 13.18
C PRO A 35 17.67 -5.89 13.49
N GLN A 36 17.84 -4.75 14.17
CA GLN A 36 16.73 -3.87 14.52
C GLN A 36 16.17 -3.17 13.29
N MET A 37 17.04 -2.72 12.38
CA MET A 37 16.66 -2.10 11.11
C MET A 37 15.97 -3.10 10.19
N ARG A 38 16.47 -4.34 10.11
CA ARG A 38 15.81 -5.43 9.37
C ARG A 38 14.40 -5.68 9.91
N TYR A 39 14.26 -5.78 11.22
CA TYR A 39 12.96 -5.96 11.86
C TYR A 39 12.03 -4.77 11.63
N LEU A 40 12.55 -3.54 11.64
CA LEU A 40 11.77 -2.35 11.29
C LEU A 40 11.27 -2.40 9.85
N TYR A 41 12.05 -2.87 8.87
CA TYR A 41 11.56 -3.08 7.49
C TYR A 41 10.47 -4.13 7.40
N PHE A 42 10.64 -5.22 8.14
CA PHE A 42 9.62 -6.23 8.25
C PHE A 42 8.30 -5.64 8.75
N LEU A 43 8.31 -4.89 9.85
CA LEU A 43 7.11 -4.27 10.44
C LEU A 43 6.48 -3.20 9.56
N THR A 44 7.29 -2.32 8.97
CA THR A 44 6.80 -1.19 8.17
C THR A 44 6.11 -1.64 6.87
N GLY A 45 6.56 -2.74 6.26
CA GLY A 45 5.94 -3.29 5.06
C GLY A 45 4.71 -4.18 5.31
N LEU A 46 4.37 -4.49 6.57
CA LEU A 46 3.12 -5.19 6.90
C LEU A 46 1.92 -4.28 6.65
N ARG A 47 0.84 -4.83 6.07
CA ARG A 47 -0.44 -4.14 5.96
C ARG A 47 -1.43 -4.57 7.04
N ASN A 48 -1.48 -5.87 7.32
CA ASN A 48 -2.40 -6.47 8.28
C ASN A 48 -2.21 -5.93 9.71
N LYS A 49 -3.25 -5.31 10.25
CA LYS A 49 -3.27 -4.68 11.58
C LYS A 49 -3.21 -5.71 12.70
N GLU A 50 -3.78 -6.90 12.52
CA GLU A 50 -3.75 -7.96 13.53
C GLU A 50 -2.32 -8.46 13.76
N TRP A 51 -1.56 -8.69 12.69
CA TRP A 51 -0.14 -9.07 12.78
C TRP A 51 0.68 -7.98 13.46
N LYS A 52 0.46 -6.71 13.11
CA LYS A 52 1.12 -5.59 13.78
C LYS A 52 0.80 -5.54 15.27
N SER A 53 -0.47 -5.76 15.64
CA SER A 53 -0.90 -5.78 17.03
C SER A 53 -0.29 -6.95 17.79
N ALA A 54 -0.32 -8.16 17.22
CA ALA A 54 0.27 -9.35 17.80
C ALA A 54 1.78 -9.15 18.06
N LEU A 55 2.51 -8.56 17.11
CA LEU A 55 3.93 -8.28 17.24
C LEU A 55 4.24 -7.12 18.19
N ALA A 56 3.36 -6.12 18.32
CA ALA A 56 3.54 -4.99 19.23
C ALA A 56 3.49 -5.39 20.72
N THR A 57 2.79 -6.48 21.04
CA THR A 57 2.68 -6.98 22.42
C THR A 57 3.89 -7.79 22.90
N ILE A 58 4.83 -8.10 22.00
CA ILE A 58 5.97 -8.97 22.29
C ILE A 58 7.26 -8.21 21.99
N VAL A 59 8.24 -8.30 22.88
CA VAL A 59 9.61 -7.82 22.63
C VAL A 59 10.29 -8.71 21.60
N VAL A 60 9.93 -8.50 20.34
CA VAL A 60 10.54 -9.13 19.18
C VAL A 60 11.53 -8.14 18.57
N SER A 61 12.77 -8.57 18.33
CA SER A 61 13.82 -7.75 17.71
C SER A 61 14.43 -8.40 16.47
N SER A 62 13.86 -9.50 15.98
CA SER A 62 14.36 -10.23 14.82
C SER A 62 13.23 -10.77 13.95
N ILE A 63 13.47 -10.85 12.64
CA ILE A 63 12.53 -11.39 11.66
C ILE A 63 12.16 -12.86 11.95
N PRO A 64 13.11 -13.78 12.23
CA PRO A 64 12.76 -15.19 12.47
C PRO A 64 11.86 -15.37 13.70
N TYR A 65 12.09 -14.57 14.75
CA TYR A 65 11.25 -14.62 15.95
C TYR A 65 9.86 -14.02 15.69
N ALA A 66 9.78 -12.94 14.90
CA ALA A 66 8.52 -12.36 14.47
C ALA A 66 7.66 -13.36 13.68
N VAL A 67 8.28 -14.05 12.71
CA VAL A 67 7.63 -15.09 11.93
C VAL A 67 7.12 -16.19 12.86
N SER A 68 7.99 -16.74 13.73
CA SER A 68 7.61 -17.79 14.69
C SER A 68 6.41 -17.42 15.57
N VAL A 69 6.36 -16.17 16.04
CA VAL A 69 5.22 -15.65 16.82
C VAL A 69 3.92 -15.64 16.00
N LEU A 70 3.97 -15.21 14.74
CA LEU A 70 2.81 -15.22 13.85
C LEU A 70 2.35 -16.65 13.56
N LEU A 71 3.29 -17.57 13.32
CA LEU A 71 2.98 -18.98 13.11
C LEU A 71 2.29 -19.59 14.34
N ASN A 72 2.84 -19.36 15.54
CA ASN A 72 2.29 -19.87 16.79
C ASN A 72 0.89 -19.34 17.11
N LYS A 73 0.51 -18.18 16.57
CA LYS A 73 -0.83 -17.59 16.70
C LYS A 73 -1.79 -18.05 15.60
N ASN A 74 -1.40 -19.04 14.79
CA ASN A 74 -2.11 -19.50 13.60
C ASN A 74 -2.35 -18.40 12.55
N MET A 75 -1.54 -17.34 12.60
CA MET A 75 -1.61 -16.18 11.71
C MET A 75 -0.71 -16.40 10.48
N HIS A 76 -0.74 -17.58 9.86
CA HIS A 76 0.06 -17.90 8.66
C HIS A 76 -0.54 -17.29 7.39
N LEU A 77 -1.87 -17.26 7.34
CA LEU A 77 -2.72 -16.71 6.29
C LEU A 77 -3.85 -15.99 7.04
N PRO A 78 -3.70 -14.70 7.40
CA PRO A 78 -4.69 -14.02 8.22
C PRO A 78 -5.99 -13.88 7.44
N VAL A 79 -7.10 -13.63 8.14
CA VAL A 79 -8.30 -13.11 7.49
C VAL A 79 -7.94 -11.74 6.96
N GLU A 80 -7.82 -11.63 5.64
CA GLU A 80 -7.32 -10.42 5.00
C GLU A 80 -8.48 -9.48 4.75
N ASP A 81 -8.54 -8.39 5.53
CA ASP A 81 -9.49 -7.32 5.29
C ASP A 81 -9.10 -6.60 3.99
N ASP A 82 -9.99 -6.63 3.00
CA ASP A 82 -9.73 -6.08 1.67
C ASP A 82 -9.37 -4.58 1.71
N ALA A 83 -9.84 -3.83 2.72
CA ALA A 83 -9.50 -2.42 2.89
C ALA A 83 -8.02 -2.20 3.30
N GLU A 84 -7.34 -3.21 3.84
CA GLU A 84 -5.91 -3.14 4.15
C GLU A 84 -5.03 -3.31 2.90
N PHE A 85 -5.61 -3.85 1.81
CA PHE A 85 -4.91 -4.15 0.56
C PHE A 85 -5.31 -3.28 -0.61
N GLU A 86 -6.37 -2.48 -0.47
CA GLU A 86 -6.64 -1.40 -1.41
C GLU A 86 -5.32 -0.68 -1.69
N VAL A 87 -4.96 -0.65 -2.97
CA VAL A 87 -3.81 0.12 -3.42
C VAL A 87 -4.03 1.52 -2.86
N ASP A 88 -2.95 2.14 -2.39
CA ASP A 88 -2.94 3.59 -2.18
C ASP A 88 -3.09 4.19 -3.58
N THR A 89 -4.29 4.08 -4.16
CA THR A 89 -4.68 4.81 -5.33
C THR A 89 -4.40 6.21 -4.89
N PRO A 90 -3.51 6.95 -5.56
CA PRO A 90 -3.51 8.38 -5.41
C PRO A 90 -4.98 8.71 -5.59
N LYS A 91 -5.66 9.21 -4.54
CA LYS A 91 -6.98 9.79 -4.71
C LYS A 91 -6.72 10.75 -5.85
N LYS A 92 -7.22 10.41 -7.04
CA LYS A 92 -7.22 11.31 -8.18
C LYS A 92 -8.28 12.32 -7.82
N ALA A 93 -7.99 13.08 -6.77
CA ALA A 93 -8.74 14.22 -6.37
C ALA A 93 -8.66 15.14 -7.59
N THR A 94 -9.84 15.39 -8.15
CA THR A 94 -10.11 16.63 -8.87
C THR A 94 -9.67 16.70 -10.35
N THR A 95 -9.39 15.60 -11.06
CA THR A 95 -9.24 15.68 -12.53
C THR A 95 -10.55 15.40 -13.28
N GLU A 96 -11.35 14.42 -12.84
CA GLU A 96 -12.63 14.10 -13.51
C GLU A 96 -13.64 15.25 -13.37
N SER A 97 -13.72 15.89 -12.21
CA SER A 97 -14.63 17.03 -12.01
C SER A 97 -14.25 18.23 -12.88
N ALA A 98 -12.94 18.48 -13.08
CA ALA A 98 -12.48 19.58 -13.92
C ALA A 98 -12.72 19.28 -15.42
N ALA A 99 -12.50 18.04 -15.86
CA ALA A 99 -12.78 17.61 -17.22
C ALA A 99 -14.28 17.64 -17.53
N MET A 100 -15.14 17.19 -16.60
CA MET A 100 -16.59 17.31 -16.73
C MET A 100 -17.06 18.77 -16.77
N GLN A 101 -16.50 19.62 -15.92
CA GLN A 101 -16.82 21.06 -15.92
C GLN A 101 -16.40 21.74 -17.21
N GLN A 102 -15.23 21.41 -17.78
CA GLN A 102 -14.82 21.92 -19.09
C GLN A 102 -15.74 21.45 -20.22
N MET A 103 -16.17 20.18 -20.20
CA MET A 103 -17.10 19.66 -21.21
C MET A 103 -18.47 20.35 -21.14
N LEU A 104 -19.00 20.55 -19.93
CA LEU A 104 -20.24 21.29 -19.70
C LEU A 104 -20.12 22.74 -20.15
N ALA A 105 -19.00 23.42 -19.84
CA ALA A 105 -18.77 24.80 -20.26
C ALA A 105 -18.68 24.94 -21.78
N MET A 106 -18.01 24.00 -22.46
CA MET A 106 -17.90 24.00 -23.91
C MET A 106 -19.26 23.76 -24.58
N MET A 107 -20.07 22.84 -24.05
CA MET A 107 -21.42 22.57 -24.56
C MET A 107 -22.36 23.77 -24.38
N GLN A 108 -22.23 24.50 -23.27
CA GLN A 108 -22.98 25.74 -23.03
C GLN A 108 -22.55 26.84 -24.02
N GLN A 109 -21.25 26.99 -24.28
CA GLN A 109 -20.74 27.97 -25.23
C GLN A 109 -21.23 27.69 -26.66
N THR A 110 -21.25 26.42 -27.08
CA THR A 110 -21.78 26.03 -28.40
C THR A 110 -23.28 26.29 -28.53
N GLN A 111 -24.06 26.07 -27.46
CA GLN A 111 -25.49 26.40 -27.46
C GLN A 111 -25.73 27.90 -27.66
N ASN A 112 -24.97 28.75 -26.97
CA ASN A 112 -25.13 30.21 -27.11
C ASN A 112 -24.80 30.69 -28.52
N LEU A 113 -23.72 30.17 -29.13
CA LEU A 113 -23.35 30.47 -30.51
C LEU A 113 -24.42 30.03 -31.53
N LEU A 114 -25.05 28.87 -31.33
CA LEU A 114 -26.14 28.40 -32.19
C LEU A 114 -27.39 29.27 -32.07
N VAL A 115 -27.71 29.74 -30.85
CA VAL A 115 -28.83 30.65 -30.61
C VAL A 115 -28.59 32.01 -31.27
N GLU A 116 -27.38 32.57 -31.16
CA GLU A 116 -27.02 33.84 -31.82
C GLU A 116 -27.09 33.73 -33.36
N GLN A 117 -26.70 32.58 -33.93
CA GLN A 117 -26.81 32.33 -35.37
C GLN A 117 -28.24 32.16 -35.88
N LEU A 118 -29.20 31.79 -35.01
CA LEU A 118 -30.62 31.61 -35.39
C LEU A 118 -31.46 32.90 -35.23
N GLN A 119 -30.92 33.91 -34.52
CA GLN A 119 -31.58 35.20 -34.29
C GLN A 119 -31.13 36.32 -35.25
N GLN A 120 -30.23 36.03 -36.19
CA GLN A 120 -29.94 36.88 -37.36
C GLN A 120 -30.67 36.36 -38.60
#